data_AF-A0A7Y9GH04-F1
#
_entry.id   AF-A0A7Y9GH04-F1
#
_cell.length_a   1.000
_cell.length_b   1.000
_cell.length_c   1.000
_cell.angle_alpha   90.00
_cell.angle_beta   90.00
_cell.angle_gamma   90.00
#
_symmetry.space_group_name_H-M   'P 1'
#
loop_
_entity.id
_entity.type
_entity.pdbx_description
1 polymer ?
#
loop_
_entity_poly.entity_id
_entity_poly.type
_entity_poly.pdbx_seq_one_letter_code
_entity_poly.pdbx_strand_id
1 'polypeptide(L)'
;MNKLTKVLTTTATGAVALGGVASVFVSPASAAARDGKCDSGEFCYYFNSDNQGSISDFTGSVADYGTTQPSCYDFKGDGNGKGTCVKNNAASVWNNSGKTVRVYYNSNYGGSYQDFKAGAKGNLNATLKNQNASHEFSPSARTNMSYGLYATSGGQITCGFDGYTTTPGRHEGIDIARGIGSDVHALVAGKVIYIARGATGSSGLSTISVYNSSLDKTVIYLHSAPRSSLSVGQSISRGQVIADESWHGVSSSSSAHTHVEMRLGQQTHAAKSVNDPTLDNPNPTTFWNSQGYNVR
;
A
#
# COMPACT_ATOMS: atom_id res chain seq x y z
N MET A 1 68.77 -63.04 -22.38
CA MET A 1 67.94 -64.26 -22.28
C MET A 1 66.56 -63.85 -21.76
N ASN A 2 65.53 -64.42 -22.39
CA ASN A 2 64.10 -64.39 -22.09
C ASN A 2 63.26 -63.17 -22.52
N LYS A 3 62.17 -63.55 -23.20
CA LYS A 3 61.24 -62.81 -24.05
C LYS A 3 60.00 -62.32 -23.26
N LEU A 4 59.14 -61.58 -23.99
CA LEU A 4 57.66 -61.49 -23.87
C LEU A 4 57.14 -60.53 -22.77
N THR A 5 56.13 -59.63 -22.95
CA THR A 5 55.19 -59.29 -24.03
C THR A 5 54.46 -57.98 -23.69
N LYS A 6 53.86 -57.36 -24.72
CA LYS A 6 52.59 -56.59 -24.80
C LYS A 6 52.70 -55.12 -25.15
N VAL A 7 51.75 -54.77 -26.01
CA VAL A 7 51.71 -53.72 -27.02
C VAL A 7 50.44 -52.89 -26.77
N LEU A 8 50.52 -51.61 -27.16
CA LEU A 8 49.43 -50.64 -27.39
C LEU A 8 48.57 -50.19 -26.20
N THR A 9 48.52 -48.88 -25.96
CA THR A 9 47.39 -48.06 -26.43
C THR A 9 47.67 -46.56 -26.26
N THR A 10 47.33 -45.81 -27.31
CA THR A 10 47.38 -44.35 -27.47
C THR A 10 46.44 -43.62 -26.52
N THR A 11 46.95 -42.65 -25.75
CA THR A 11 46.13 -41.72 -24.96
C THR A 11 45.75 -40.49 -25.79
N ALA A 12 44.44 -40.22 -25.78
CA ALA A 12 43.73 -39.23 -26.54
C ALA A 12 43.87 -37.79 -26.00
N THR A 13 43.61 -36.89 -26.93
CA THR A 13 43.32 -35.45 -26.84
C THR A 13 42.40 -35.03 -25.70
N GLY A 14 42.66 -33.86 -25.12
CA GLY A 14 41.77 -33.16 -24.20
C GLY A 14 41.98 -31.64 -24.24
N ALA A 15 41.37 -30.96 -25.22
CA ALA A 15 41.15 -29.52 -25.19
C ALA A 15 39.65 -29.30 -24.95
N VAL A 16 39.29 -28.95 -23.71
CA VAL A 16 37.91 -28.62 -23.35
C VAL A 16 37.67 -27.15 -23.65
N ALA A 17 36.98 -26.87 -24.75
CA ALA A 17 36.35 -25.58 -25.01
C ALA A 17 35.10 -25.48 -24.13
N LEU A 18 35.14 -24.66 -23.08
CA LEU A 18 33.98 -24.33 -22.27
C LEU A 18 33.10 -23.34 -23.08
N GLY A 19 32.03 -23.87 -23.66
CA GLY A 19 30.97 -23.09 -24.29
C GLY A 19 30.30 -22.16 -23.28
N GLY A 20 30.30 -20.87 -23.59
CA GLY A 20 29.53 -19.87 -22.85
C GLY A 20 28.04 -20.08 -23.06
N VAL A 21 27.36 -20.55 -22.01
CA VAL A 21 25.90 -20.55 -21.95
C VAL A 21 25.47 -19.13 -21.57
N ALA A 22 25.07 -18.33 -22.56
CA ALA A 22 24.40 -17.07 -22.31
C ALA A 22 23.11 -17.36 -21.56
N SER A 23 23.09 -17.05 -20.26
CA SER A 23 21.90 -17.13 -19.44
C SER A 23 20.99 -15.99 -19.84
N VAL A 24 20.06 -16.26 -20.75
CA VAL A 24 18.96 -15.35 -21.04
C VAL A 24 18.05 -15.39 -19.82
N PHE A 25 18.21 -14.44 -18.90
CA PHE A 25 17.20 -14.19 -17.89
C PHE A 25 15.99 -13.61 -18.61
N VAL A 26 15.10 -14.48 -19.08
CA VAL A 26 13.75 -14.08 -19.44
C VAL A 26 13.01 -13.90 -18.12
N SER A 27 12.92 -12.65 -17.66
CA SER A 27 11.86 -12.28 -16.70
C SER A 27 10.54 -12.84 -17.25
N PRO A 28 9.67 -13.49 -16.45
CA PRO A 28 8.36 -13.83 -16.95
C PRO A 28 7.69 -12.51 -17.35
N ALA A 29 7.48 -12.33 -18.66
CA ALA A 29 6.57 -11.33 -19.14
C ALA A 29 5.17 -11.81 -18.77
N SER A 30 4.72 -11.53 -17.54
CA SER A 30 3.31 -11.65 -17.18
C SER A 30 2.54 -10.43 -17.69
N ALA A 31 2.73 -10.10 -18.97
CA ALA A 31 1.74 -9.38 -19.75
C ALA A 31 0.68 -10.41 -20.11
N ALA A 32 -0.18 -10.75 -19.15
CA ALA A 32 -1.40 -11.41 -19.54
C ALA A 32 -2.16 -10.54 -20.55
N ALA A 33 -2.86 -11.20 -21.46
CA ALA A 33 -3.27 -10.70 -22.75
C ALA A 33 -4.05 -9.37 -22.70
N ARG A 34 -3.33 -8.25 -22.60
CA ARG A 34 -3.77 -6.84 -22.74
C ARG A 34 -4.31 -6.55 -24.15
N ASP A 35 -5.26 -7.36 -24.60
CA ASP A 35 -5.69 -7.48 -25.99
C ASP A 35 -7.02 -6.75 -26.27
N GLY A 36 -7.66 -6.21 -25.23
CA GLY A 36 -8.90 -5.46 -25.35
C GLY A 36 -10.15 -6.32 -25.47
N LYS A 37 -10.07 -7.61 -25.13
CA LYS A 37 -11.20 -8.51 -24.92
C LYS A 37 -11.26 -8.90 -23.44
N CYS A 38 -12.34 -9.57 -23.04
CA CYS A 38 -12.49 -10.03 -21.67
C CYS A 38 -12.60 -11.54 -21.66
N ASP A 39 -11.45 -12.20 -21.71
CA ASP A 39 -11.34 -13.64 -21.81
C ASP A 39 -11.51 -14.33 -20.45
N SER A 40 -11.66 -15.65 -20.49
CA SER A 40 -11.78 -16.44 -19.28
C SER A 40 -10.50 -16.35 -18.46
N GLY A 41 -10.64 -16.03 -17.18
CA GLY A 41 -9.52 -15.80 -16.26
C GLY A 41 -9.22 -14.33 -15.98
N GLU A 42 -9.89 -13.40 -16.66
CA GLU A 42 -9.57 -11.98 -16.60
C GLU A 42 -10.52 -11.15 -15.75
N PHE A 43 -10.04 -10.01 -15.28
CA PHE A 43 -10.82 -8.92 -14.73
C PHE A 43 -10.72 -7.73 -15.66
N CYS A 44 -11.87 -7.20 -16.10
CA CYS A 44 -11.93 -6.25 -17.19
C CYS A 44 -12.67 -4.99 -16.78
N TYR A 45 -12.05 -3.85 -17.03
CA TYR A 45 -12.66 -2.53 -16.95
C TYR A 45 -13.28 -2.13 -18.28
N TYR A 46 -14.36 -1.37 -18.18
CA TYR A 46 -15.06 -0.74 -19.29
C TYR A 46 -15.13 0.76 -19.07
N PHE A 47 -14.88 1.52 -20.13
CA PHE A 47 -14.87 2.98 -20.08
C PHE A 47 -16.26 3.55 -19.72
N ASN A 48 -17.35 2.95 -20.21
CA ASN A 48 -18.71 3.40 -19.92
C ASN A 48 -19.44 2.45 -18.96
N SER A 49 -20.58 2.92 -18.45
CA SER A 49 -21.50 2.08 -17.67
C SER A 49 -22.12 0.97 -18.52
N ASP A 50 -22.66 -0.03 -17.83
CA ASP A 50 -23.36 -1.18 -18.39
C ASP A 50 -22.47 -2.01 -19.33
N ASN A 51 -21.16 -2.03 -19.02
CA ASN A 51 -20.13 -2.76 -19.74
C ASN A 51 -20.03 -2.37 -21.22
N GLN A 52 -20.12 -1.07 -21.49
CA GLN A 52 -19.99 -0.47 -22.82
C GLN A 52 -18.65 0.26 -22.97
N GLY A 53 -18.32 0.61 -24.22
CA GLY A 53 -17.08 1.31 -24.55
C GLY A 53 -15.86 0.39 -24.59
N SER A 54 -14.69 1.01 -24.66
CA SER A 54 -13.40 0.32 -24.74
C SER A 54 -13.07 -0.44 -23.45
N ILE A 55 -12.29 -1.51 -23.59
CA ILE A 55 -12.02 -2.51 -22.56
C ILE A 55 -10.55 -2.49 -22.15
N SER A 56 -10.30 -2.68 -20.86
CA SER A 56 -8.98 -3.00 -20.30
C SER A 56 -9.07 -4.22 -19.39
N ASP A 57 -8.50 -5.33 -19.82
CA ASP A 57 -8.39 -6.64 -19.18
C ASP A 57 -7.09 -6.83 -18.35
N PHE A 58 -7.14 -7.73 -17.37
CA PHE A 58 -6.06 -8.01 -16.42
C PHE A 58 -6.18 -9.44 -15.87
N THR A 59 -5.08 -10.15 -15.62
CA THR A 59 -5.14 -11.47 -14.92
C THR A 59 -4.50 -11.46 -13.53
N GLY A 60 -3.96 -10.33 -13.11
CA GLY A 60 -3.26 -10.18 -11.84
C GLY A 60 -3.53 -8.82 -11.21
N SER A 61 -3.24 -8.71 -9.92
CA SER A 61 -3.42 -7.47 -9.16
C SER A 61 -2.53 -6.35 -9.71
N VAL A 62 -3.08 -5.14 -9.79
CA VAL A 62 -2.34 -3.94 -10.21
C VAL A 62 -2.46 -2.89 -9.13
N ALA A 63 -1.33 -2.53 -8.53
CA ALA A 63 -1.24 -1.57 -7.44
C ALA A 63 -1.35 -0.11 -7.91
N ASP A 64 -0.95 0.22 -9.14
CA ASP A 64 -1.16 1.57 -9.69
C ASP A 64 -1.38 1.48 -11.19
N TYR A 65 -2.48 2.07 -11.66
CA TYR A 65 -2.78 2.14 -13.09
C TYR A 65 -1.90 3.14 -13.83
N GLY A 66 -1.17 4.01 -13.12
CA GLY A 66 -0.49 5.15 -13.74
C GLY A 66 -1.47 6.21 -14.23
N THR A 67 -0.97 7.42 -14.45
CA THR A 67 -1.81 8.60 -14.78
C THR A 67 -1.67 9.06 -16.22
N THR A 68 -0.56 8.74 -16.89
CA THR A 68 -0.23 9.27 -18.22
C THR A 68 0.40 8.22 -19.13
N GLN A 69 0.13 8.33 -20.43
CA GLN A 69 0.84 7.57 -21.46
C GLN A 69 2.32 7.96 -21.52
N PRO A 70 3.23 7.05 -21.93
CA PRO A 70 2.96 5.68 -22.39
C PRO A 70 2.90 4.63 -21.26
N SER A 71 3.05 5.04 -20.00
CA SER A 71 3.23 4.12 -18.88
C SER A 71 1.94 3.71 -18.17
N CYS A 72 0.84 4.42 -18.37
CA CYS A 72 -0.44 4.05 -17.78
C CYS A 72 -1.03 2.79 -18.44
N TYR A 73 -1.82 2.05 -17.67
CA TYR A 73 -2.73 1.07 -18.23
C TYR A 73 -3.88 1.82 -18.89
N ASP A 74 -4.17 1.48 -20.13
CA ASP A 74 -5.14 2.14 -20.99
C ASP A 74 -6.22 1.18 -21.50
N PHE A 75 -7.34 1.72 -21.96
CA PHE A 75 -8.34 0.89 -22.63
C PHE A 75 -7.87 0.51 -24.03
N LYS A 76 -7.76 -0.79 -24.31
CA LYS A 76 -7.20 -1.36 -25.56
C LYS A 76 -8.26 -1.71 -26.59
N GLY A 77 -9.44 -2.14 -26.12
CA GLY A 77 -10.53 -2.56 -26.99
C GLY A 77 -11.05 -1.44 -27.91
N ASP A 78 -11.80 -1.80 -28.93
CA ASP A 78 -12.42 -0.80 -29.80
C ASP A 78 -13.56 -0.04 -29.10
N GLY A 79 -13.86 1.16 -29.59
CA GLY A 79 -14.95 2.01 -29.09
C GLY A 79 -14.51 3.18 -28.22
N ASN A 80 -15.51 3.84 -27.64
CA ASN A 80 -15.31 5.05 -26.84
C ASN A 80 -14.37 4.77 -25.63
N GLY A 81 -13.36 5.62 -25.46
CA GLY A 81 -12.36 5.50 -24.40
C GLY A 81 -11.04 4.82 -24.80
N LYS A 82 -10.91 4.30 -26.02
CA LYS A 82 -9.68 3.64 -26.50
C LYS A 82 -8.46 4.56 -26.37
N GLY A 83 -7.38 4.04 -25.78
CA GLY A 83 -6.12 4.76 -25.52
C GLY A 83 -6.14 5.66 -24.28
N THR A 84 -7.30 5.89 -23.66
CA THR A 84 -7.40 6.63 -22.40
C THR A 84 -6.88 5.77 -21.24
N CYS A 85 -6.14 6.38 -20.31
CA CYS A 85 -5.69 5.70 -19.10
C CYS A 85 -6.89 5.24 -18.25
N VAL A 86 -6.83 4.03 -17.70
CA VAL A 86 -7.88 3.42 -16.86
C VAL A 86 -8.13 4.24 -15.59
N LYS A 87 -7.06 4.78 -14.99
CA LYS A 87 -7.13 5.56 -13.75
C LYS A 87 -8.17 6.66 -13.85
N ASN A 88 -9.13 6.63 -12.93
CA ASN A 88 -10.24 7.58 -12.84
C ASN A 88 -11.13 7.68 -14.09
N ASN A 89 -11.12 6.68 -14.97
CA ASN A 89 -11.94 6.70 -16.19
C ASN A 89 -12.81 5.45 -16.38
N ALA A 90 -12.64 4.40 -15.56
CA ALA A 90 -13.49 3.22 -15.66
C ALA A 90 -14.83 3.42 -14.95
N ALA A 91 -15.91 2.96 -15.59
CA ALA A 91 -17.28 3.11 -15.08
C ALA A 91 -17.98 1.78 -14.77
N SER A 92 -17.54 0.67 -15.37
CA SER A 92 -18.08 -0.66 -15.08
C SER A 92 -17.02 -1.75 -15.25
N VAL A 93 -17.31 -2.95 -14.74
CA VAL A 93 -16.37 -4.08 -14.76
C VAL A 93 -17.05 -5.40 -15.11
N TRP A 94 -16.25 -6.34 -15.60
CA TRP A 94 -16.60 -7.75 -15.65
C TRP A 94 -15.45 -8.56 -15.04
N ASN A 95 -15.75 -9.28 -13.97
CA ASN A 95 -14.86 -10.26 -13.39
C ASN A 95 -15.08 -11.62 -14.06
N ASN A 96 -14.48 -11.83 -15.22
CA ASN A 96 -14.48 -13.11 -15.93
C ASN A 96 -13.42 -14.09 -15.38
N SER A 97 -12.94 -13.87 -14.14
CA SER A 97 -12.01 -14.76 -13.45
C SER A 97 -12.73 -15.68 -12.46
N GLY A 98 -11.99 -16.66 -11.94
CA GLY A 98 -12.45 -17.56 -10.86
C GLY A 98 -12.28 -17.01 -9.44
N LYS A 99 -11.85 -15.75 -9.26
CA LYS A 99 -11.50 -15.15 -7.97
C LYS A 99 -12.37 -13.94 -7.65
N THR A 100 -12.52 -13.58 -6.38
CA THR A 100 -13.01 -12.24 -6.03
C THR A 100 -11.95 -11.21 -6.42
N VAL A 101 -12.38 -10.11 -7.05
CA VAL A 101 -11.52 -8.97 -7.35
C VAL A 101 -12.08 -7.74 -6.65
N ARG A 102 -11.20 -7.01 -5.97
CA ARG A 102 -11.53 -5.76 -5.28
C ARG A 102 -10.99 -4.58 -6.07
N VAL A 103 -11.86 -3.63 -6.38
CA VAL A 103 -11.48 -2.35 -7.00
C VAL A 103 -11.35 -1.28 -5.93
N TYR A 104 -10.26 -0.52 -5.97
CA TYR A 104 -9.93 0.52 -5.00
C TYR A 104 -9.95 1.91 -5.61
N TYR A 105 -10.33 2.88 -4.78
CA TYR A 105 -10.36 4.29 -5.14
C TYR A 105 -8.95 4.84 -5.39
N ASN A 106 -8.00 4.53 -4.48
CA ASN A 106 -6.63 5.01 -4.57
C ASN A 106 -5.69 3.94 -5.14
N SER A 107 -4.52 4.38 -5.61
CA SER A 107 -3.39 3.50 -5.87
C SER A 107 -2.96 2.79 -4.57
N ASN A 108 -2.14 1.75 -4.71
CA ASN A 108 -1.58 0.93 -3.65
C ASN A 108 -2.62 0.16 -2.82
N TYR A 109 -3.78 -0.15 -3.41
CA TYR A 109 -4.90 -0.83 -2.74
C TYR A 109 -5.44 -0.03 -1.53
N GLY A 110 -5.55 1.30 -1.70
CA GLY A 110 -5.96 2.23 -0.65
C GLY A 110 -7.38 2.78 -0.81
N GLY A 111 -7.93 3.31 0.29
CA GLY A 111 -9.21 4.01 0.30
C GLY A 111 -10.44 3.11 0.21
N SER A 112 -11.56 3.70 -0.23
CA SER A 112 -12.82 2.99 -0.47
C SER A 112 -12.66 1.91 -1.54
N TYR A 113 -13.44 0.84 -1.43
CA TYR A 113 -13.39 -0.27 -2.37
C TYR A 113 -14.76 -0.89 -2.65
N GLN A 114 -14.83 -1.66 -3.73
CA GLN A 114 -15.96 -2.51 -4.09
C GLN A 114 -15.46 -3.89 -4.52
N ASP A 115 -16.10 -4.93 -3.98
CA ASP A 115 -15.80 -6.32 -4.30
C ASP A 115 -16.71 -6.84 -5.41
N PHE A 116 -16.10 -7.55 -6.36
CA PHE A 116 -16.77 -8.26 -7.43
C PHE A 116 -16.45 -9.75 -7.32
N LYS A 117 -17.47 -10.57 -7.03
CA LYS A 117 -17.33 -12.04 -6.98
C LYS A 117 -16.96 -12.59 -8.36
N ALA A 118 -16.47 -13.83 -8.41
CA ALA A 118 -16.20 -14.54 -9.66
C ALA A 118 -17.45 -14.51 -10.57
N GLY A 119 -17.25 -14.21 -11.85
CA GLY A 119 -18.31 -14.06 -12.86
C GLY A 119 -19.14 -12.77 -12.78
N ALA A 120 -18.96 -11.93 -11.76
CA ALA A 120 -19.78 -10.75 -11.56
C ALA A 120 -19.54 -9.71 -12.67
N LYS A 121 -20.63 -9.13 -13.17
CA LYS A 121 -20.63 -8.07 -14.20
C LYS A 121 -21.53 -6.94 -13.74
N GLY A 122 -21.07 -5.69 -13.83
CA GLY A 122 -21.88 -4.54 -13.46
C GLY A 122 -21.11 -3.23 -13.28
N ASN A 123 -21.86 -2.20 -12.90
CA ASN A 123 -21.34 -0.85 -12.68
C ASN A 123 -20.52 -0.73 -11.40
N LEU A 124 -19.50 0.12 -11.46
CA LEU A 124 -18.87 0.65 -10.25
C LEU A 124 -19.89 1.53 -9.52
N ASN A 125 -19.88 1.48 -8.20
CA ASN A 125 -20.73 2.32 -7.37
C ASN A 125 -20.35 3.80 -7.51
N ALA A 126 -21.20 4.70 -6.97
CA ALA A 126 -21.02 6.14 -7.10
C ALA A 126 -19.67 6.64 -6.55
N THR A 127 -19.07 5.95 -5.58
CA THR A 127 -17.76 6.30 -5.02
C THR A 127 -16.61 5.97 -5.96
N LEU A 128 -16.70 4.88 -6.74
CA LEU A 128 -15.58 4.33 -7.53
C LEU A 128 -15.70 4.56 -9.03
N LYS A 129 -16.90 4.86 -9.54
CA LYS A 129 -17.11 5.21 -10.94
C LYS A 129 -16.26 6.44 -11.28
N ASN A 130 -15.38 6.28 -12.26
CA ASN A 130 -14.41 7.31 -12.67
C ASN A 130 -13.48 7.79 -11.54
N GLN A 131 -13.29 6.96 -10.51
CA GLN A 131 -12.44 7.26 -9.36
C GLN A 131 -11.82 5.97 -8.84
N ASN A 132 -11.07 5.28 -9.70
CA ASN A 132 -10.43 4.00 -9.39
C ASN A 132 -9.00 4.01 -9.89
N ALA A 133 -8.11 3.40 -9.10
CA ALA A 133 -6.68 3.52 -9.34
C ALA A 133 -5.88 2.24 -9.06
N SER A 134 -6.50 1.21 -8.46
CA SER A 134 -5.88 -0.11 -8.28
C SER A 134 -6.92 -1.22 -8.10
N HIS A 135 -6.51 -2.47 -8.30
CA HIS A 135 -7.33 -3.66 -8.02
C HIS A 135 -6.53 -4.84 -7.52
N GLU A 136 -7.15 -5.63 -6.63
CA GLU A 136 -6.53 -6.80 -6.00
C GLU A 136 -7.35 -8.06 -6.27
N PHE A 137 -6.74 -9.06 -6.88
CA PHE A 137 -7.28 -10.42 -6.95
C PHE A 137 -7.11 -11.12 -5.61
N SER A 138 -8.13 -11.86 -5.18
CA SER A 138 -8.13 -12.60 -3.91
C SER A 138 -7.72 -11.70 -2.72
N PRO A 139 -8.43 -10.58 -2.49
CA PRO A 139 -8.06 -9.61 -1.46
C PRO A 139 -8.03 -10.27 -0.08
N SER A 140 -7.00 -9.96 0.70
CA SER A 140 -6.89 -10.45 2.08
C SER A 140 -7.93 -9.79 2.99
N ALA A 141 -8.38 -10.51 4.01
CA ALA A 141 -9.12 -9.90 5.10
C ALA A 141 -8.19 -8.93 5.87
N ARG A 142 -8.59 -7.66 5.96
CA ARG A 142 -7.84 -6.60 6.64
C ARG A 142 -8.77 -5.81 7.55
N THR A 143 -8.25 -5.34 8.68
CA THR A 143 -8.98 -4.48 9.63
C THR A 143 -8.87 -3.02 9.16
N ASN A 144 -9.90 -2.20 9.31
CA ASN A 144 -9.73 -0.76 9.04
C ASN A 144 -8.71 -0.16 10.01
N MET A 145 -7.78 0.65 9.52
CA MET A 145 -6.71 1.23 10.34
C MET A 145 -7.29 2.10 11.46
N SER A 146 -8.38 2.82 11.19
CA SER A 146 -9.16 3.58 12.17
C SER A 146 -9.66 2.72 13.34
N TYR A 147 -10.20 1.53 13.04
CA TYR A 147 -10.58 0.56 14.07
C TYR A 147 -9.36 -0.03 14.77
N GLY A 148 -8.27 -0.28 14.03
CA GLY A 148 -7.02 -0.78 14.61
C GLY A 148 -6.38 0.17 15.62
N LEU A 149 -6.48 1.48 15.38
CA LEU A 149 -5.91 2.51 16.25
C LEU A 149 -6.73 2.68 17.53
N TYR A 150 -8.06 2.67 17.43
CA TYR A 150 -8.93 2.94 18.57
C TYR A 150 -9.52 1.70 19.24
N ALA A 151 -9.46 0.53 18.59
CA ALA A 151 -10.11 -0.72 19.00
C ALA A 151 -11.63 -0.61 19.23
N THR A 152 -12.27 0.38 18.59
CA THR A 152 -13.72 0.63 18.65
C THR A 152 -14.18 1.31 17.36
N SER A 153 -15.49 1.22 17.08
CA SER A 153 -16.12 1.97 16.00
C SER A 153 -16.12 3.48 16.26
N GLY A 154 -16.40 4.25 15.20
CA GLY A 154 -16.51 5.71 15.22
C GLY A 154 -15.25 6.46 14.82
N GLY A 155 -14.10 5.77 14.69
CA GLY A 155 -12.88 6.37 14.14
C GLY A 155 -12.96 6.58 12.64
N GLN A 156 -12.38 7.67 12.15
CA GLN A 156 -12.34 8.03 10.73
C GLN A 156 -10.98 8.63 10.37
N ILE A 157 -10.49 8.30 9.17
CA ILE A 157 -9.35 9.03 8.59
C ILE A 157 -9.84 10.41 8.15
N THR A 158 -9.28 11.46 8.76
CA THR A 158 -9.61 12.87 8.46
C THR A 158 -8.67 13.47 7.42
N CYS A 159 -7.42 12.99 7.37
CA CYS A 159 -6.47 13.35 6.33
C CYS A 159 -5.58 12.15 6.00
N GLY A 160 -5.51 11.76 4.73
CA GLY A 160 -4.62 10.70 4.27
C GLY A 160 -3.18 11.18 4.07
N PHE A 161 -2.29 10.25 3.78
CA PHE A 161 -0.95 10.56 3.27
C PHE A 161 -1.05 11.43 2.02
N ASP A 162 -0.24 12.48 1.96
CA ASP A 162 -0.27 13.49 0.91
C ASP A 162 -1.65 14.16 0.73
N GLY A 163 -2.43 14.23 1.82
CA GLY A 163 -3.82 14.68 1.79
C GLY A 163 -4.06 16.17 2.02
N TYR A 164 -3.01 16.99 2.16
CA TYR A 164 -3.18 18.42 2.41
C TYR A 164 -3.77 19.13 1.19
N THR A 165 -4.86 19.86 1.44
CA THR A 165 -5.55 20.68 0.42
C THR A 165 -5.60 22.16 0.78
N THR A 166 -5.56 22.48 2.07
CA THR A 166 -5.64 23.85 2.60
C THR A 166 -4.42 24.24 3.44
N THR A 167 -3.61 23.27 3.85
CA THR A 167 -2.35 23.48 4.58
C THR A 167 -1.19 23.49 3.58
N PRO A 168 -0.35 24.53 3.56
CA PRO A 168 0.85 24.50 2.73
C PRO A 168 1.77 23.35 3.14
N GLY A 169 2.20 22.56 2.16
CA GLY A 169 3.11 21.42 2.32
C GLY A 169 2.50 20.07 1.95
N ARG A 170 3.12 18.97 2.37
CA ARG A 170 2.74 17.60 2.06
C ARG A 170 2.53 16.80 3.34
N HIS A 171 1.41 16.09 3.47
CA HIS A 171 1.10 15.34 4.69
C HIS A 171 1.85 14.00 4.74
N GLU A 172 2.75 13.81 5.70
CA GLU A 172 3.65 12.64 5.76
C GLU A 172 3.04 11.41 6.45
N GLY A 173 1.92 11.60 7.13
CA GLY A 173 1.24 10.55 7.86
C GLY A 173 -0.23 10.45 7.50
N ILE A 174 -1.00 9.89 8.42
CA ILE A 174 -2.43 9.70 8.31
C ILE A 174 -3.04 10.22 9.60
N ASP A 175 -3.97 11.16 9.49
CA ASP A 175 -4.69 11.71 10.62
C ASP A 175 -5.97 10.91 10.82
N ILE A 176 -6.14 10.39 12.03
CA ILE A 176 -7.30 9.59 12.40
C ILE A 176 -7.94 10.21 13.64
N ALA A 177 -9.21 10.59 13.52
CA ALA A 177 -9.98 11.16 14.62
C ALA A 177 -11.09 10.21 15.07
N ARG A 178 -11.41 10.23 16.36
CA ARG A 178 -12.61 9.58 16.91
C ARG A 178 -13.28 10.47 17.95
N GLY A 179 -12.54 10.83 19.00
CA GLY A 179 -13.00 11.66 20.11
C GLY A 179 -11.93 11.71 21.22
N ILE A 180 -11.68 12.91 21.73
CA ILE A 180 -10.70 13.17 22.80
C ILE A 180 -10.91 12.19 23.97
N GLY A 181 -9.82 11.58 24.43
CA GLY A 181 -9.83 10.56 25.49
C GLY A 181 -10.03 9.13 24.99
N SER A 182 -10.19 8.88 23.69
CA SER A 182 -10.21 7.52 23.14
C SER A 182 -8.85 6.85 23.31
N ASP A 183 -8.82 5.58 23.71
CA ASP A 183 -7.57 4.81 23.76
C ASP A 183 -6.89 4.72 22.40
N VAL A 184 -5.62 5.11 22.33
CA VAL A 184 -4.75 4.94 21.16
C VAL A 184 -3.91 3.69 21.36
N HIS A 185 -4.07 2.73 20.45
CA HIS A 185 -3.42 1.43 20.46
C HIS A 185 -2.26 1.39 19.46
N ALA A 186 -1.17 0.71 19.85
CA ALA A 186 -0.03 0.50 18.96
C ALA A 186 -0.45 -0.34 17.75
N LEU A 187 -0.30 0.22 16.55
CA LEU A 187 -0.61 -0.44 15.28
C LEU A 187 0.42 -1.51 14.91
N VAL A 188 1.62 -1.43 15.47
CA VAL A 188 2.69 -2.42 15.30
C VAL A 188 3.28 -2.78 16.65
N ALA A 189 3.80 -4.00 16.77
CA ALA A 189 4.71 -4.34 17.85
C ALA A 189 6.08 -3.69 17.61
N GLY A 190 6.83 -3.44 18.67
CA GLY A 190 8.17 -2.86 18.54
C GLY A 190 8.73 -2.36 19.86
N LYS A 191 9.85 -1.63 19.77
CA LYS A 191 10.47 -0.95 20.90
C LYS A 191 10.13 0.53 20.85
N VAL A 192 9.67 1.08 21.96
CA VAL A 192 9.51 2.53 22.10
C VAL A 192 10.90 3.17 22.15
N ILE A 193 11.22 4.01 21.19
CA ILE A 193 12.55 4.63 21.06
C ILE A 193 12.56 6.12 21.35
N TYR A 194 11.39 6.76 21.38
CA TYR A 194 11.25 8.17 21.74
C TYR A 194 9.86 8.45 22.30
N ILE A 195 9.80 9.33 23.31
CA ILE A 195 8.57 9.87 23.87
C ILE A 195 8.76 11.36 24.14
N ALA A 196 7.94 12.20 23.51
CA ALA A 196 7.65 13.56 23.95
C ALA A 196 6.20 13.60 24.43
N ARG A 197 5.95 14.00 25.68
CA ARG A 197 4.58 13.98 26.23
C ARG A 197 3.71 15.12 25.73
N GLY A 198 4.32 16.26 25.38
CA GLY A 198 3.59 17.41 24.88
C GLY A 198 2.58 17.99 25.87
N ALA A 199 1.73 18.87 25.37
CA ALA A 199 0.60 19.47 26.05
C ALA A 199 -0.42 19.96 25.01
N THR A 200 -1.69 20.07 25.41
CA THR A 200 -2.73 20.67 24.58
C THR A 200 -2.38 22.10 24.16
N GLY A 201 -2.71 22.47 22.93
CA GLY A 201 -2.34 23.77 22.35
C GLY A 201 -1.17 23.67 21.38
N SER A 202 -0.97 24.71 20.56
CA SER A 202 -0.08 24.68 19.38
C SER A 202 1.41 24.46 19.67
N SER A 203 1.85 24.64 20.91
CA SER A 203 3.28 24.60 21.27
C SER A 203 3.72 23.28 21.91
N GLY A 204 2.80 22.36 22.20
CA GLY A 204 3.06 21.16 22.98
C GLY A 204 2.98 19.87 22.17
N LEU A 205 3.71 19.75 21.06
CA LEU A 205 3.69 18.53 20.25
C LEU A 205 4.09 17.30 21.08
N SER A 206 3.22 16.29 21.10
CA SER A 206 3.55 14.98 21.62
C SER A 206 4.08 14.07 20.51
N THR A 207 4.89 13.09 20.90
CA THR A 207 5.46 12.12 19.97
C THR A 207 5.66 10.80 20.70
N ILE A 208 5.26 9.70 20.08
CA ILE A 208 5.65 8.34 20.47
C ILE A 208 6.22 7.69 19.22
N SER A 209 7.46 7.21 19.30
CA SER A 209 8.09 6.50 18.17
C SER A 209 8.34 5.05 18.55
N VAL A 210 7.78 4.15 17.76
CA VAL A 210 7.86 2.69 17.94
C VAL A 210 8.65 2.10 16.79
N TYR A 211 9.87 1.64 17.07
CA TYR A 211 10.72 0.98 16.08
C TYR A 211 10.43 -0.52 16.03
N ASN A 212 10.13 -1.02 14.85
CA ASN A 212 10.01 -2.44 14.58
C ASN A 212 11.26 -2.92 13.81
N SER A 213 12.12 -3.68 14.48
CA SER A 213 13.40 -4.12 13.94
C SER A 213 13.27 -5.18 12.84
N SER A 214 12.19 -5.97 12.81
CA SER A 214 12.01 -6.98 11.75
C SER A 214 11.54 -6.36 10.43
N LEU A 215 10.89 -5.20 10.49
CA LEU A 215 10.44 -4.45 9.32
C LEU A 215 11.45 -3.37 8.89
N ASP A 216 12.39 -3.03 9.79
CA ASP A 216 13.25 -1.85 9.70
C ASP A 216 12.47 -0.57 9.39
N LYS A 217 11.45 -0.32 10.22
CA LYS A 217 10.54 0.83 10.14
C LYS A 217 10.23 1.37 11.52
N THR A 218 9.95 2.66 11.59
CA THR A 218 9.39 3.31 12.78
C THR A 218 7.96 3.74 12.51
N VAL A 219 7.03 3.41 13.40
CA VAL A 219 5.69 4.00 13.43
C VAL A 219 5.65 5.09 14.49
N ILE A 220 5.22 6.28 14.09
CA ILE A 220 5.23 7.49 14.92
C ILE A 220 3.80 7.97 15.14
N TYR A 221 3.48 8.31 16.38
CA TYR A 221 2.18 8.82 16.80
C TYR A 221 2.37 10.25 17.33
N LEU A 222 1.66 11.21 16.77
CA LEU A 222 1.62 12.59 17.27
C LEU A 222 0.23 12.96 17.78
N HIS A 223 0.14 14.13 18.40
CA HIS A 223 -1.10 14.79 18.83
C HIS A 223 -1.94 14.06 19.89
N SER A 224 -1.47 12.89 20.36
CA SER A 224 -2.07 12.11 21.45
C SER A 224 -1.44 12.44 22.81
N ALA A 225 -2.06 12.02 23.91
CA ALA A 225 -1.50 12.13 25.26
C ALA A 225 -0.86 10.79 25.68
N PRO A 226 0.48 10.64 25.66
CA PRO A 226 1.12 9.36 25.96
C PRO A 226 0.80 8.87 27.38
N ARG A 227 0.53 7.57 27.54
CA ARG A 227 0.26 6.97 28.86
C ARG A 227 1.46 7.18 29.78
N SER A 228 1.20 7.50 31.05
CA SER A 228 2.26 7.71 32.06
C SER A 228 3.11 6.46 32.29
N SER A 229 2.54 5.27 32.08
CA SER A 229 3.22 3.98 32.15
C SER A 229 4.15 3.68 30.97
N LEU A 230 4.04 4.44 29.87
CA LEU A 230 4.88 4.23 28.69
C LEU A 230 6.29 4.77 28.95
N SER A 231 7.31 3.98 28.58
CA SER A 231 8.72 4.34 28.79
C SER A 231 9.57 4.07 27.55
N VAL A 232 10.57 4.93 27.32
CA VAL A 232 11.58 4.68 26.27
C VAL A 232 12.37 3.43 26.64
N GLY A 233 12.56 2.55 25.67
CA GLY A 233 13.18 1.24 25.84
C GLY A 233 12.19 0.09 25.99
N GLN A 234 10.93 0.38 26.31
CA GLN A 234 9.88 -0.62 26.46
C GLN A 234 9.58 -1.35 25.15
N SER A 235 9.53 -2.68 25.20
CA SER A 235 8.91 -3.48 24.13
C SER A 235 7.40 -3.49 24.32
N ILE A 236 6.68 -3.21 23.24
CA ILE A 236 5.22 -3.17 23.22
C ILE A 236 4.67 -4.13 22.17
N SER A 237 3.49 -4.68 22.47
CA SER A 237 2.74 -5.49 21.52
C SER A 237 1.83 -4.63 20.65
N ARG A 238 1.54 -5.12 19.44
CA ARG A 238 0.43 -4.59 18.66
C ARG A 238 -0.86 -4.69 19.46
N GLY A 239 -1.68 -3.64 19.43
CA GLY A 239 -2.90 -3.55 20.21
C GLY A 239 -2.69 -3.16 21.68
N GLN A 240 -1.45 -2.88 22.12
CA GLN A 240 -1.24 -2.30 23.44
C GLN A 240 -1.67 -0.83 23.45
N VAL A 241 -2.40 -0.39 24.48
CA VAL A 241 -2.70 1.04 24.69
C VAL A 241 -1.41 1.80 24.98
N ILE A 242 -1.16 2.87 24.24
CA ILE A 242 0.06 3.70 24.35
C ILE A 242 -0.24 5.18 24.63
N ALA A 243 -1.45 5.65 24.33
CA ALA A 243 -1.86 7.03 24.56
C ALA A 243 -3.39 7.16 24.65
N ASP A 244 -3.87 8.36 24.94
CA ASP A 244 -5.24 8.80 24.68
C ASP A 244 -5.27 9.77 23.48
N GLU A 245 -6.32 9.76 22.68
CA GLU A 245 -6.53 10.77 21.65
C GLU A 245 -6.62 12.15 22.29
N SER A 246 -5.92 13.12 21.73
CA SER A 246 -5.84 14.47 22.28
C SER A 246 -5.65 15.48 21.13
N TRP A 247 -5.22 16.68 21.49
CA TRP A 247 -4.90 17.77 20.57
C TRP A 247 -3.56 18.42 20.98
N HIS A 248 -2.61 17.58 21.38
CA HIS A 248 -1.28 18.03 21.80
C HIS A 248 -0.50 18.60 20.61
N GLY A 249 -0.07 19.86 20.67
CA GLY A 249 0.56 20.52 19.52
C GLY A 249 -0.42 20.96 18.44
N VAL A 250 -1.74 20.87 18.68
CA VAL A 250 -2.80 21.35 17.77
C VAL A 250 -3.44 22.60 18.37
N SER A 251 -3.90 23.54 17.55
CA SER A 251 -4.40 24.85 18.02
C SER A 251 -5.75 24.81 18.73
N SER A 252 -6.57 23.78 18.51
CA SER A 252 -7.92 23.66 19.07
C SER A 252 -8.30 22.20 19.30
N SER A 253 -9.13 21.96 20.32
CA SER A 253 -9.74 20.66 20.61
C SER A 253 -10.69 20.19 19.50
N SER A 254 -11.28 21.10 18.71
CA SER A 254 -12.13 20.75 17.56
C SER A 254 -11.36 20.09 16.41
N SER A 255 -10.02 20.19 16.44
CA SER A 255 -9.12 19.58 15.46
C SER A 255 -8.33 18.43 16.07
N ALA A 256 -8.80 17.87 17.19
CA ALA A 256 -8.21 16.69 17.81
C ALA A 256 -8.17 15.51 16.83
N HIS A 257 -7.03 14.84 16.79
CA HIS A 257 -6.77 13.63 16.02
C HIS A 257 -5.50 12.98 16.54
N THR A 258 -5.27 11.74 16.14
CA THR A 258 -3.94 11.11 16.24
C THR A 258 -3.35 11.06 14.85
N HIS A 259 -2.20 11.69 14.67
CA HIS A 259 -1.40 11.57 13.45
C HIS A 259 -0.54 10.31 13.55
N VAL A 260 -0.58 9.46 12.53
CA VAL A 260 0.22 8.23 12.44
C VAL A 260 1.09 8.26 11.19
N GLU A 261 2.40 8.18 11.37
CA GLU A 261 3.39 8.15 10.29
C GLU A 261 4.20 6.86 10.31
N MET A 262 4.54 6.34 9.13
CA MET A 262 5.54 5.28 8.99
C MET A 262 6.79 5.86 8.35
N ARG A 263 7.94 5.67 9.01
CA ARG A 263 9.26 6.06 8.50
C ARG A 263 10.16 4.88 8.22
N LEU A 264 11.04 5.05 7.23
CA LEU A 264 12.12 4.10 6.93
C LEU A 264 13.18 4.12 8.03
N GLY A 265 13.60 2.92 8.47
CA GLY A 265 14.65 2.76 9.47
C GLY A 265 14.24 3.22 10.87
N GLN A 266 15.25 3.45 11.70
CA GLN A 266 15.08 3.95 13.07
C GLN A 266 14.98 5.47 13.08
N GLN A 267 13.82 6.01 13.44
CA GLN A 267 13.56 7.46 13.46
C GLN A 267 12.92 7.86 14.79
N THR A 268 13.36 8.96 15.37
CA THR A 268 12.80 9.46 16.65
C THR A 268 11.69 10.48 16.46
N HIS A 269 11.53 11.03 15.26
CA HIS A 269 10.58 12.13 14.99
C HIS A 269 9.88 11.92 13.64
N ALA A 270 8.66 12.45 13.55
CA ALA A 270 7.91 12.55 12.31
C ALA A 270 8.66 13.40 11.26
N ALA A 271 8.37 13.15 9.99
CA ALA A 271 8.83 13.99 8.90
C ALA A 271 8.12 15.35 8.95
N LYS A 272 8.75 16.35 8.34
CA LYS A 272 8.16 17.69 8.32
C LYS A 272 7.08 17.73 7.23
N SER A 273 5.85 18.09 7.61
CA SER A 273 4.74 18.21 6.64
C SER A 273 4.36 19.65 6.32
N VAL A 274 4.31 20.53 7.31
CA VAL A 274 3.83 21.91 7.14
C VAL A 274 4.93 22.79 6.57
N ASN A 275 4.58 23.57 5.53
CA ASN A 275 5.50 24.36 4.73
C ASN A 275 6.66 23.53 4.16
N ASP A 276 6.40 22.26 3.85
CA ASP A 276 7.35 21.36 3.19
C ASP A 276 6.73 20.77 1.93
N PRO A 277 7.19 21.15 0.72
CA PRO A 277 6.65 20.61 -0.53
C PRO A 277 7.17 19.21 -0.86
N THR A 278 8.12 18.68 -0.08
CA THR A 278 8.80 17.40 -0.33
C THR A 278 8.17 16.30 0.51
N LEU A 279 8.10 15.10 -0.07
CA LEU A 279 7.79 13.89 0.70
C LEU A 279 9.10 13.16 1.05
N ASP A 280 9.38 13.03 2.34
CA ASP A 280 10.47 12.24 2.91
C ASP A 280 10.13 10.74 2.90
N ASN A 281 8.86 10.38 3.11
CA ASN A 281 8.44 9.00 3.19
C ASN A 281 7.76 8.52 1.89
N PRO A 282 7.90 7.23 1.53
CA PRO A 282 7.07 6.64 0.49
C PRO A 282 5.62 6.53 0.97
N ASN A 283 4.67 6.46 0.02
CA ASN A 283 3.27 6.20 0.35
C ASN A 283 3.15 4.92 1.22
N PRO A 284 2.60 5.00 2.45
CA PRO A 284 2.68 3.92 3.41
C PRO A 284 1.59 2.86 3.23
N THR A 285 0.73 2.98 2.21
CA THR A 285 -0.45 2.10 2.06
C THR A 285 -0.07 0.63 1.90
N THR A 286 0.96 0.30 1.13
CA THR A 286 1.43 -1.09 0.98
C THR A 286 2.00 -1.65 2.29
N PHE A 287 2.64 -0.80 3.09
CA PHE A 287 3.09 -1.16 4.43
C PHE A 287 1.88 -1.46 5.34
N TRP A 288 0.89 -0.58 5.42
CA TRP A 288 -0.29 -0.82 6.24
C TRP A 288 -1.08 -2.06 5.81
N ASN A 289 -1.21 -2.27 4.50
CA ASN A 289 -1.83 -3.47 3.95
C ASN A 289 -1.07 -4.75 4.34
N SER A 290 0.27 -4.74 4.34
CA SER A 290 1.08 -5.88 4.77
C SER A 290 1.00 -6.12 6.29
N GLN A 291 0.70 -5.07 7.06
CA GLN A 291 0.37 -5.22 8.48
C GLN A 291 -1.06 -5.72 8.69
N GLY A 292 -1.89 -5.86 7.66
CA GLY A 292 -3.27 -6.32 7.78
C GLY A 292 -4.27 -5.20 8.03
N TYR A 293 -3.93 -3.96 7.67
CA TYR A 293 -4.81 -2.81 7.77
C TYR A 293 -5.27 -2.29 6.41
N ASN A 294 -6.56 -1.95 6.28
CA ASN A 294 -7.02 -1.07 5.20
C ASN A 294 -6.83 0.39 5.64
N VAL A 295 -6.24 1.23 4.80
CA VAL A 295 -6.15 2.67 5.04
C VAL A 295 -7.49 3.34 4.71
N ARG A 296 -8.46 3.19 5.64
CA ARG A 296 -9.78 3.85 5.65
C ARG A 296 -10.40 3.86 7.05
#